data_AF-A0A2E1UTR0-F1
#
_entry.id   AF-A0A2E1UTR0-F1
#
_cell.length_a   1.000
_cell.length_b   1.000
_cell.length_c   1.000
_cell.angle_alpha   90.00
_cell.angle_beta   90.00
_cell.angle_gamma   90.00
#
_symmetry.space_group_name_H-M   'P 1'
#
loop_
_entity.id
_entity.type
_entity.pdbx_description
1 polymer ?
#
loop_
_entity_poly.entity_id
_entity_poly.type
_entity_poly.pdbx_seq_one_letter_code
_entity_poly.pdbx_strand_id
1 'polypeptide(L)'
;MKKSQKSLANWTKQDWRTKSGKPSTQGSKATGERYLPASAIKALTPSEYAATSRAKRKGTAAGKQFVKQPKKVQKKTAQFRRGA
;
A
#
# COMPACT_ATOMS: atom_id res chain seq x y z
N MET A 1 11.31 -20.69 -24.31
CA MET A 1 10.41 -19.89 -23.44
C MET A 1 11.24 -19.29 -22.30
N LYS A 2 11.22 -17.96 -22.06
CA LYS A 2 11.99 -17.35 -20.97
C LYS A 2 11.50 -17.90 -19.61
N LYS A 3 12.43 -18.17 -18.67
CA LYS A 3 12.06 -18.61 -17.31
C LYS A 3 11.11 -17.60 -16.68
N SER A 4 10.05 -18.07 -16.04
CA SER A 4 9.07 -17.22 -15.36
C SER A 4 9.75 -16.40 -14.26
N GLN A 5 9.45 -15.09 -14.21
CA GLN A 5 9.98 -14.22 -13.17
C GLN A 5 9.28 -14.51 -11.84
N LYS A 6 10.00 -15.14 -10.90
CA LYS A 6 9.48 -15.51 -9.58
C LYS A 6 8.90 -14.31 -8.82
N SER A 7 9.54 -13.15 -8.90
CA SER A 7 9.08 -11.91 -8.25
C SER A 7 7.74 -11.41 -8.80
N LEU A 8 7.55 -11.47 -10.11
CA LEU A 8 6.30 -11.08 -10.76
C LEU A 8 5.17 -12.05 -10.39
N ALA A 9 5.44 -13.36 -10.40
CA ALA A 9 4.47 -14.36 -9.98
C ALA A 9 4.04 -14.17 -8.51
N ASN A 10 4.99 -13.87 -7.62
CA ASN A 10 4.70 -13.55 -6.21
C ASN A 10 3.92 -12.25 -6.06
N TRP A 11 4.21 -11.24 -6.88
CA TRP A 11 3.50 -9.96 -6.86
C TRP A 11 2.04 -10.10 -7.32
N THR A 12 1.80 -10.83 -8.41
CA THR A 12 0.46 -11.07 -8.96
C THR A 12 -0.42 -11.92 -8.05
N LYS A 13 0.16 -12.82 -7.26
CA LYS A 13 -0.58 -13.64 -6.29
C LYS A 13 -0.97 -12.90 -5.01
N GLN A 14 -0.41 -11.71 -4.76
CA GLN A 14 -0.75 -10.95 -3.56
C GLN A 14 -2.15 -10.36 -3.70
N ASP A 15 -2.89 -10.40 -2.59
CA ASP A 15 -4.15 -9.66 -2.47
C ASP A 15 -3.84 -8.19 -2.19
N TRP A 16 -4.16 -7.30 -3.14
CA TRP A 16 -3.91 -5.87 -3.04
C TRP A 16 -5.21 -5.12 -2.72
N ARG A 17 -5.24 -4.39 -1.60
CA ARG A 17 -6.44 -3.68 -1.14
C ARG A 17 -6.15 -2.48 -0.25
N THR A 18 -7.19 -1.73 0.10
CA THR A 18 -7.20 -0.79 1.24
C THR A 18 -7.68 -1.53 2.49
N LYS A 19 -7.50 -0.94 3.68
CA LYS A 19 -7.96 -1.57 4.92
C LYS A 19 -9.48 -1.62 4.99
N SER A 20 -10.15 -0.57 4.52
CA SER A 20 -11.62 -0.51 4.47
C SER A 20 -12.25 -1.28 3.32
N GLY A 21 -11.46 -1.74 2.34
CA GLY A 21 -11.98 -2.32 1.08
C GLY A 21 -12.55 -1.28 0.10
N LYS A 22 -12.60 0.01 0.48
CA LYS A 22 -13.05 1.08 -0.40
C LYS A 22 -11.96 1.52 -1.37
N PRO A 23 -12.31 2.12 -2.51
CA PRO A 23 -11.34 2.65 -3.45
C PRO A 23 -10.36 3.63 -2.78
N SER A 24 -9.13 3.61 -3.27
CA SER A 24 -8.08 4.45 -2.73
C SER A 24 -8.19 5.89 -3.26
N THR A 25 -8.22 6.06 -4.58
CA THR A 25 -8.29 7.36 -5.27
C THR A 25 -9.39 7.43 -6.32
N GLN A 26 -10.03 6.31 -6.63
CA GLN A 26 -10.98 6.21 -7.75
C GLN A 26 -12.43 6.39 -7.30
N GLY A 27 -13.14 7.27 -7.99
CA GLY A 27 -14.58 7.48 -7.83
C GLY A 27 -14.97 8.21 -6.54
N SER A 28 -16.27 8.47 -6.41
CA SER A 28 -16.86 9.24 -5.29
C SER A 28 -16.67 8.59 -3.91
N LYS A 29 -16.36 7.29 -3.87
CA LYS A 29 -16.12 6.53 -2.64
C LYS A 29 -14.64 6.45 -2.23
N ALA A 30 -13.76 7.20 -2.90
CA ALA A 30 -12.33 7.20 -2.62
C ALA A 30 -12.02 7.71 -1.22
N THR A 31 -11.27 6.94 -0.43
CA THR A 31 -10.95 7.31 0.97
C THR A 31 -9.56 7.92 1.15
N GLY A 32 -8.73 7.92 0.11
CA GLY A 32 -7.32 8.32 0.20
C GLY A 32 -6.46 7.36 1.03
N GLU A 33 -6.99 6.20 1.44
CA GLU A 33 -6.24 5.16 2.15
C GLU A 33 -5.09 4.63 1.31
N ARG A 34 -4.05 4.12 1.96
CA ARG A 34 -2.94 3.52 1.22
C ARG A 34 -3.30 2.13 0.72
N TYR A 35 -3.05 1.91 -0.57
CA TYR A 35 -3.21 0.63 -1.26
C TYR A 35 -1.95 -0.22 -1.05
N LEU A 36 -2.11 -1.38 -0.43
CA LEU A 36 -1.02 -2.23 0.05
C LEU A 36 -1.42 -3.72 -0.08
N PRO A 37 -0.45 -4.65 -0.08
CA PRO A 37 -0.76 -6.06 0.09
C PRO A 37 -1.51 -6.31 1.39
N ALA A 38 -2.50 -7.20 1.40
CA ALA A 38 -3.32 -7.52 2.57
C ALA A 38 -2.46 -8.04 3.73
N SER A 39 -1.41 -8.82 3.45
CA SER A 39 -0.41 -9.26 4.44
C SER A 39 0.31 -8.07 5.09
N ALA A 40 0.69 -7.06 4.30
CA ALA A 40 1.30 -5.84 4.80
C ALA A 40 0.33 -5.04 5.67
N ILE A 41 -0.95 -4.98 5.33
CA ILE A 41 -1.99 -4.32 6.15
C ILE A 41 -2.12 -5.02 7.50
N LYS A 42 -2.14 -6.37 7.52
CA LYS A 42 -2.22 -7.17 8.75
C LYS A 42 -0.99 -6.97 9.66
N ALA A 43 0.19 -6.75 9.09
CA ALA A 43 1.42 -6.50 9.86
C ALA A 43 1.51 -5.09 10.47
N LEU A 44 0.64 -4.16 10.05
CA LEU A 44 0.62 -2.79 10.56
C LEU A 44 -0.32 -2.68 11.76
N THR A 45 0.15 -1.98 12.79
CA THR A 45 -0.72 -1.53 13.87
C THR A 45 -1.76 -0.52 13.33
N PRO A 46 -2.91 -0.35 14.02
CA PRO A 46 -3.89 0.66 13.64
C PRO A 46 -3.28 2.07 13.51
N SER A 47 -2.37 2.44 14.41
CA SER A 47 -1.69 3.74 14.40
C SER A 47 -0.76 3.90 13.19
N GLU A 48 0.03 2.87 12.86
CA GLU A 48 0.90 2.90 11.67
C GLU A 48 0.10 3.03 10.37
N TYR A 49 -1.00 2.27 10.24
CA TYR A 49 -1.88 2.36 9.07
C TYR A 49 -2.53 3.75 8.96
N ALA A 50 -2.99 4.31 10.09
CA ALA A 50 -3.55 5.64 10.13
C ALA A 50 -2.51 6.70 9.74
N ALA A 51 -1.29 6.61 10.25
CA ALA A 51 -0.20 7.54 9.94
C ALA A 51 0.15 7.55 8.44
N THR A 52 0.26 6.37 7.81
CA THR A 52 0.60 6.29 6.38
C THR A 52 -0.54 6.78 5.48
N SER A 53 -1.79 6.57 5.89
CA SER A 53 -2.98 7.07 5.19
C SER A 53 -3.13 8.58 5.35
N ARG A 54 -2.90 9.14 6.55
CA ARG A 54 -2.85 10.60 6.77
C ARG A 54 -1.78 11.26 5.91
N ALA A 55 -0.58 10.67 5.86
CA ALA A 55 0.49 11.18 5.01
C ALA A 55 0.06 11.21 3.54
N LYS A 56 -0.55 10.11 3.05
CA LYS A 56 -1.07 10.03 1.69
C LYS A 56 -2.11 11.12 1.41
N ARG A 57 -3.15 11.24 2.24
CA ARG A 57 -4.19 12.28 2.11
C ARG A 57 -3.60 13.68 2.05
N LYS A 58 -2.67 14.01 2.96
CA LYS A 58 -1.99 15.31 2.99
C LYS A 58 -1.21 15.58 1.71
N GLY A 59 -0.48 14.59 1.21
CA GLY A 59 0.28 14.77 -0.03
C GLY A 59 -0.60 14.87 -1.27
N THR A 60 -1.68 14.07 -1.35
CA THR A 60 -2.67 14.19 -2.43
C THR A 60 -3.36 15.55 -2.43
N ALA A 61 -3.78 16.04 -1.26
CA ALA A 61 -4.36 17.38 -1.13
C ALA A 61 -3.39 18.49 -1.53
N ALA A 62 -2.08 18.27 -1.35
CA ALA A 62 -1.02 19.17 -1.80
C ALA A 62 -0.62 18.97 -3.28
N GLY A 63 -1.39 18.23 -4.08
CA GLY A 63 -1.12 17.99 -5.50
C GLY A 63 0.07 17.06 -5.78
N LYS A 64 0.60 16.36 -4.77
CA LYS A 64 1.77 15.48 -4.96
C LYS A 64 1.35 14.17 -5.62
N GLN A 65 1.91 13.90 -6.80
CA GLN A 65 1.75 12.60 -7.48
C GLN A 65 2.29 11.43 -6.62
N PHE A 66 3.40 11.65 -5.91
CA PHE A 66 4.02 10.63 -5.05
C PHE A 66 4.19 11.10 -3.62
N VAL A 67 3.79 10.24 -2.67
CA VAL A 67 3.89 10.53 -1.24
C VAL A 67 4.65 9.41 -0.53
N LYS A 68 5.84 9.75 -0.01
CA LYS A 68 6.67 8.83 0.77
C LYS A 68 5.92 8.33 2.01
N GLN A 69 6.11 7.04 2.32
CA GLN A 69 5.59 6.46 3.55
C GLN A 69 6.44 6.93 4.74
N PRO A 70 5.85 7.04 5.95
CA PRO A 70 6.64 7.19 7.17
C PRO A 70 7.71 6.09 7.25
N LYS A 71 8.96 6.44 7.59
CA LYS A 71 10.14 5.55 7.49
C LYS A 71 9.92 4.18 8.14
N LYS A 72 9.29 4.13 9.33
CA LYS A 72 8.99 2.87 10.05
C LYS A 72 8.04 1.97 9.25
N VAL A 73 6.93 2.54 8.74
CA VAL A 73 5.95 1.83 7.91
C VAL A 73 6.56 1.40 6.58
N GLN A 74 7.41 2.25 5.98
CA GLN A 74 8.09 1.93 4.73
C GLN A 74 8.95 0.67 4.87
N LYS A 75 9.75 0.58 5.94
CA LYS A 75 10.63 -0.57 6.22
C LYS A 75 9.81 -1.86 6.40
N LYS A 76 8.78 -1.81 7.25
CA LYS A 76 7.89 -2.95 7.53
C LYS A 76 7.16 -3.43 6.26
N THR A 77 6.56 -2.51 5.50
CA THR A 77 5.82 -2.87 4.29
C THR A 77 6.72 -3.27 3.10
N ALA A 78 8.01 -2.92 3.11
CA ALA A 78 8.95 -3.26 2.03
C ALA A 78 9.26 -4.76 1.94
N GLN A 79 9.10 -5.50 3.03
CA GLN A 79 9.30 -6.95 3.07
C GLN A 79 8.22 -7.67 2.25
N PHE A 80 6.97 -7.21 2.34
CA PHE A 80 5.84 -7.81 1.62
C PHE A 80 5.82 -7.51 0.12
N ARG A 81 6.39 -6.37 -0.31
CA ARG A 81 6.39 -5.96 -1.73
C ARG A 81 7.37 -6.73 -2.61
N ARG A 82 8.40 -7.37 -2.04
CA ARG A 82 9.44 -8.06 -2.80
C ARG A 82 9.09 -9.50 -3.16
N GLY A 83 7.90 -9.97 -2.75
CA GLY A 83 7.61 -11.39 -2.65
C GLY A 83 8.35 -11.93 -1.42
N ALA A 84 7.63 -12.59 -0.52
CA ALA A 84 8.27 -13.34 0.56
C ALA A 84 9.20 -14.42 -0.02
#